data_AF-A0A8S0TNI8-F1
#
_entry.id   AF-A0A8S0TNI8-F1
#
_cell.length_a   1.000
_cell.length_b   1.000
_cell.length_c   1.000
_cell.angle_alpha   90.00
_cell.angle_beta   90.00
_cell.angle_gamma   90.00
#
_symmetry.space_group_name_H-M   'P 1'
#
loop_
_entity.id
_entity.type
_entity.pdbx_description
1 polymer ?
#
loop_
_entity_poly.entity_id
_entity_poly.type
_entity_poly.pdbx_seq_one_letter_code
_entity_poly.pdbx_strand_id
1 'polypeptide(L)'
;MMKVLNTCLLRNCYYLQSSSLQIIGSIGAVDAGLDLGKEGLPVHIGSSITSLLGQGGPDNYRSKWRWLRYFNSDKDRRDLITCGASSSVCAAFRAPVGGVLFALEKVATWWRSALLWRTFFNTTVVVVVLGAFMEIWKLRAIRERRVDHV
;
A
#
# COMPACT_ATOMS: atom_id res chain seq x y z
N MET A 1 -5.77 -15.03 -8.11
CA MET A 1 -6.92 -14.55 -7.31
C MET A 1 -6.96 -15.14 -5.89
N MET A 2 -7.25 -16.43 -5.67
CA MET A 2 -7.33 -16.99 -4.30
C MET A 2 -6.00 -17.04 -3.53
N LYS A 3 -4.86 -17.04 -4.21
CA LYS A 3 -3.53 -17.13 -3.58
C LYS A 3 -3.18 -15.89 -2.76
N VAL A 4 -3.36 -14.67 -3.26
CA VAL A 4 -2.99 -13.44 -2.51
C VAL A 4 -3.80 -13.33 -1.21
N LEU A 5 -5.11 -13.62 -1.28
CA LEU A 5 -5.97 -13.58 -0.12
C LEU A 5 -5.66 -14.74 0.84
N ASN A 6 -5.57 -16.01 0.39
CA ASN A 6 -5.24 -17.13 1.28
C ASN A 6 -3.83 -16.99 1.89
N THR A 7 -2.84 -16.51 1.16
CA THR A 7 -1.50 -16.20 1.70
C THR A 7 -1.58 -15.08 2.73
N CYS A 8 -2.47 -14.10 2.55
CA CYS A 8 -2.69 -13.04 3.51
C CYS A 8 -3.53 -13.45 4.75
N LEU A 9 -4.48 -14.37 4.62
CA LEU A 9 -5.35 -14.76 5.73
C LEU A 9 -4.76 -15.91 6.57
N LEU A 10 -3.93 -16.81 6.00
CA LEU A 10 -3.48 -18.05 6.66
C LEU A 10 -2.18 -17.97 7.47
N ARG A 11 -1.48 -16.83 7.52
CA ARG A 11 -0.07 -16.86 7.93
C ARG A 11 0.40 -15.63 8.74
N ASN A 12 -0.19 -15.46 9.93
CA ASN A 12 0.09 -14.40 10.91
C ASN A 12 1.58 -14.21 11.29
N CYS A 13 2.42 -15.26 11.25
CA CYS A 13 3.83 -15.14 11.70
C CYS A 13 4.83 -14.64 10.63
N TYR A 14 4.48 -14.62 9.34
CA TYR A 14 5.45 -14.33 8.27
C TYR A 14 5.33 -12.92 7.67
N TYR A 15 4.37 -12.11 8.12
CA TYR A 15 4.12 -10.77 7.59
C TYR A 15 5.23 -9.75 7.90
N LEU A 16 5.74 -9.75 9.13
CA LEU A 16 6.81 -8.83 9.54
C LEU A 16 8.15 -9.19 8.88
N GLN A 17 8.39 -10.50 8.67
CA GLN A 17 9.63 -11.00 8.07
C GLN A 17 9.62 -10.88 6.54
N SER A 18 8.47 -11.03 5.87
CA SER A 18 8.37 -10.92 4.40
C SER A 18 8.39 -9.47 3.90
N SER A 19 7.81 -8.52 4.65
CA SER A 19 7.75 -7.11 4.23
C SER A 19 9.14 -6.47 4.22
N SER A 20 9.95 -6.73 5.24
CA SER A 20 11.32 -6.20 5.36
C SER A 20 12.25 -6.78 4.29
N LEU A 21 12.16 -8.09 4.03
CA LEU A 21 12.93 -8.74 2.96
C LEU A 21 12.53 -8.27 1.55
N GLN A 22 11.26 -7.99 1.29
CA GLN A 22 10.80 -7.44 0.01
C GLN A 22 11.32 -6.02 -0.23
N ILE A 23 11.35 -5.17 0.80
CA ILE A 23 11.90 -3.81 0.70
C ILE A 23 13.41 -3.88 0.44
N ILE A 24 14.14 -4.68 1.21
CA ILE A 24 15.60 -4.84 1.05
C ILE A 24 15.92 -5.42 -0.33
N GLY A 25 15.19 -6.45 -0.76
CA GLY A 25 15.36 -7.06 -2.07
C GLY A 25 15.05 -6.10 -3.23
N SER A 26 14.06 -5.22 -3.07
CA SER A 26 13.75 -4.21 -4.10
C SER A 26 14.82 -3.13 -4.20
N ILE A 27 15.42 -2.72 -3.09
CA ILE A 27 16.53 -1.76 -3.08
C ILE A 27 17.75 -2.38 -3.76
N GLY A 28 18.14 -3.59 -3.34
CA GLY A 28 19.26 -4.31 -3.95
C GLY A 28 19.06 -4.63 -5.44
N ALA A 29 17.81 -4.87 -5.89
CA ALA A 29 17.51 -5.06 -7.31
C ALA A 29 17.64 -3.77 -8.13
N VAL A 30 17.33 -2.61 -7.53
CA VAL A 30 17.54 -1.30 -8.17
C VAL A 30 19.04 -1.02 -8.29
N ASP A 31 19.81 -1.31 -7.24
CA ASP A 31 21.28 -1.11 -7.24
C ASP A 31 21.99 -2.08 -8.20
N ALA A 32 21.47 -3.30 -8.36
CA ALA A 32 22.02 -4.30 -9.28
C ALA A 32 21.61 -4.10 -10.75
N GLY A 33 20.77 -3.09 -11.07
CA GLY A 33 20.28 -2.86 -12.44
C GLY A 33 19.42 -4.00 -12.99
N LEU A 34 18.84 -4.84 -12.13
CA LEU A 34 18.07 -6.01 -12.54
C LEU A 34 16.60 -5.60 -12.83
N ASP A 35 16.14 -5.84 -14.06
CA ASP A 35 14.73 -5.71 -14.45
C ASP A 35 13.91 -6.93 -13.99
N LEU A 36 13.87 -7.16 -12.68
CA LEU A 36 12.92 -8.06 -12.06
C LEU A 36 11.55 -7.39 -12.11
N GLY A 37 10.53 -8.02 -12.71
CA GLY A 37 9.18 -7.45 -12.86
C GLY A 37 8.63 -6.82 -11.57
N LYS A 38 8.75 -5.50 -11.44
CA LYS A 38 8.43 -4.73 -10.21
C LYS A 38 6.93 -4.44 -10.05
N GLU A 39 6.10 -4.87 -10.99
CA GLU A 39 4.68 -4.51 -11.06
C GLU A 39 3.83 -5.16 -9.96
N GLY A 40 4.22 -6.35 -9.48
CA GLY A 40 3.50 -7.07 -8.42
C GLY A 40 3.86 -6.65 -7.00
N LEU A 41 5.03 -6.03 -6.80
CA LEU A 41 5.56 -5.70 -5.47
C LEU A 41 4.69 -4.66 -4.71
N PRO A 42 4.19 -3.58 -5.34
CA PRO A 42 3.38 -2.58 -4.65
C PRO A 42 2.12 -3.15 -4.00
N VAL A 43 1.50 -4.16 -4.64
CA VAL A 43 0.30 -4.83 -4.12
C VAL A 43 0.62 -5.53 -2.81
N HIS A 44 1.72 -6.29 -2.77
CA HIS A 44 2.13 -7.05 -1.59
C HIS A 44 2.53 -6.15 -0.42
N ILE A 45 3.24 -5.06 -0.70
CA ILE A 45 3.62 -4.08 0.33
C ILE A 45 2.36 -3.42 0.91
N GLY A 46 1.45 -2.94 0.05
CA GLY A 46 0.20 -2.30 0.46
C GLY A 46 -0.71 -3.23 1.27
N SER A 47 -0.84 -4.51 0.85
CA SER A 47 -1.62 -5.51 1.58
C SER A 47 -1.01 -5.86 2.94
N SER A 48 0.33 -5.89 3.05
CA SER A 48 1.00 -6.22 4.30
C SER A 48 0.85 -5.11 5.34
N ILE A 49 1.01 -3.85 4.92
CA ILE A 49 0.83 -2.67 5.80
C ILE A 49 -0.60 -2.60 6.33
N THR A 50 -1.58 -2.78 5.44
CA THR A 50 -3.00 -2.76 5.84
C THR A 50 -3.43 -3.99 6.64
N SER A 51 -2.87 -5.17 6.37
CA SER A 51 -3.10 -6.35 7.19
C SER A 51 -2.55 -6.19 8.62
N LEU A 52 -1.39 -5.52 8.77
CA LEU A 52 -0.84 -5.13 10.08
C LEU A 52 -1.74 -4.11 10.80
N LEU A 53 -2.22 -3.10 10.07
CA LEU A 53 -3.15 -2.11 10.60
C LEU A 53 -4.46 -2.77 11.04
N GLY A 54 -5.06 -3.63 10.23
CA GLY A 54 -6.31 -4.33 10.54
C GLY A 54 -6.23 -5.28 11.73
N GLN A 55 -5.03 -5.79 12.06
CA GLN A 55 -4.80 -6.65 13.23
C GLN A 55 -4.56 -5.88 14.53
N GLY A 56 -4.31 -4.57 14.47
CA GLY A 56 -4.08 -3.73 15.65
C GLY A 56 -2.67 -3.80 16.24
N GLY A 57 -1.68 -4.26 15.47
CA GLY A 57 -0.27 -4.31 15.86
C GLY A 57 0.15 -5.58 16.64
N PRO A 58 1.46 -5.81 16.81
CA PRO A 58 1.98 -6.94 17.57
C PRO A 58 1.60 -6.82 19.05
N ASP A 59 1.29 -7.96 19.69
CA ASP A 59 0.79 -8.08 21.08
C ASP A 59 1.61 -7.34 22.15
N ASN A 60 2.84 -6.92 21.83
CA ASN A 60 3.76 -6.21 22.73
C ASN A 60 3.53 -4.70 22.82
N TYR A 61 2.83 -4.06 21.88
CA TYR A 61 2.47 -2.64 22.01
C TYR A 61 1.01 -2.53 22.46
N ARG A 62 0.83 -2.55 23.79
CA ARG A 62 -0.45 -2.58 24.53
C ARG A 62 -1.34 -1.33 24.35
N SER A 63 -1.17 -0.57 23.28
CA SER A 63 -2.09 0.49 22.87
C SER A 63 -3.15 -0.14 21.96
N LYS A 64 -4.06 -0.93 22.56
CA LYS A 64 -5.29 -1.36 21.87
C LYS A 64 -6.12 -0.12 21.57
N TRP A 65 -5.88 0.51 20.43
CA TRP A 65 -6.75 1.55 19.89
C TRP A 65 -8.16 0.97 19.79
N ARG A 66 -9.01 1.36 20.73
CA ARG A 66 -10.35 0.77 20.94
C ARG A 66 -11.22 0.86 19.68
N TRP A 67 -10.95 1.86 18.83
CA TRP A 67 -11.60 2.12 17.54
C TRP A 67 -11.35 1.03 16.49
N LEU A 68 -10.16 0.41 16.49
CA LEU A 68 -9.77 -0.59 15.49
C LEU A 68 -10.44 -1.95 15.71
N ARG A 69 -11.01 -2.19 16.90
CA ARG A 69 -11.81 -3.41 17.17
C ARG A 69 -13.14 -3.47 16.42
N TYR A 70 -13.58 -2.36 15.82
CA TYR A 70 -14.79 -2.34 14.99
C TYR A 70 -14.57 -3.01 13.62
N PHE A 71 -13.31 -3.15 13.17
CA PHE A 71 -12.92 -3.76 11.89
C PHE A 71 -12.66 -5.28 11.99
N ASN A 72 -13.30 -5.97 12.93
CA ASN A 72 -13.05 -7.40 13.17
C ASN A 72 -13.82 -8.35 12.24
N SER A 73 -14.65 -7.81 11.32
CA SER A 73 -15.31 -8.64 10.32
C SER A 73 -14.33 -9.00 9.20
N ASP A 74 -14.32 -10.27 8.77
CA ASP A 74 -13.55 -10.70 7.60
C ASP A 74 -13.85 -9.88 6.35
N LYS A 75 -15.05 -9.29 6.25
CA LYS A 75 -15.42 -8.40 5.13
C LYS A 75 -14.64 -7.08 5.20
N ASP A 76 -14.66 -6.41 6.35
CA ASP A 76 -14.01 -5.11 6.51
C ASP A 76 -12.48 -5.23 6.42
N ARG A 77 -11.90 -6.34 6.89
CA ARG A 77 -10.47 -6.62 6.72
C ARG A 77 -10.07 -6.77 5.25
N ARG A 78 -10.90 -7.46 4.44
CA ARG A 78 -10.67 -7.60 3.00
C ARG A 78 -10.78 -6.27 2.27
N ASP A 79 -11.78 -5.46 2.62
CA ASP A 79 -11.96 -4.12 2.05
C ASP A 79 -10.76 -3.23 2.39
N LEU A 80 -10.26 -3.29 3.63
CA LEU A 80 -9.08 -2.56 4.08
C LEU A 80 -7.80 -2.98 3.34
N ILE A 81 -7.58 -4.30 3.16
CA ILE A 81 -6.45 -4.83 2.39
C ILE A 81 -6.52 -4.40 0.92
N THR A 82 -7.73 -4.39 0.35
CA THR A 82 -7.97 -3.97 -1.03
C THR A 82 -7.67 -2.48 -1.20
N CYS A 83 -8.15 -1.63 -0.27
CA CYS A 83 -7.81 -0.21 -0.23
C CYS A 83 -6.30 0.01 -0.15
N GLY A 84 -5.60 -0.72 0.73
CA GLY A 84 -4.14 -0.65 0.88
C GLY A 84 -3.40 -0.97 -0.40
N ALA A 85 -3.67 -2.16 -0.97
CA ALA A 85 -3.09 -2.60 -2.22
C ALA A 85 -3.38 -1.64 -3.38
N SER A 86 -4.59 -1.08 -3.47
CA SER A 86 -4.93 -0.10 -4.51
C SER A 86 -4.15 1.20 -4.36
N SER A 87 -4.01 1.72 -3.14
CA SER A 87 -3.31 2.98 -2.88
C SER A 87 -1.82 2.94 -3.19
N SER A 88 -1.13 1.84 -2.85
CA SER A 88 0.28 1.67 -3.16
C SER A 88 0.53 1.55 -4.66
N VAL A 89 -0.34 0.83 -5.39
CA VAL A 89 -0.28 0.73 -6.85
C VAL A 89 -0.55 2.08 -7.50
N CYS A 90 -1.55 2.83 -7.02
CA CYS A 90 -1.83 4.18 -7.53
C CYS A 90 -0.65 5.15 -7.29
N ALA A 91 0.03 5.03 -6.15
CA ALA A 91 1.23 5.82 -5.86
C ALA A 91 2.38 5.49 -6.83
N ALA A 92 2.54 4.22 -7.22
CA ALA A 92 3.56 3.79 -8.18
C ALA A 92 3.29 4.29 -9.61
N PHE A 93 2.05 4.19 -10.09
CA PHE A 93 1.69 4.55 -11.47
C PHE A 93 1.17 5.98 -11.66
N ARG A 94 0.96 6.73 -10.56
CA ARG A 94 0.35 8.07 -10.53
C ARG A 94 -1.02 8.14 -11.23
N ALA A 95 -1.74 7.02 -11.26
CA ALA A 95 -3.04 6.87 -11.91
C ALA A 95 -4.06 6.28 -10.92
N PRO A 96 -4.98 7.09 -10.36
CA PRO A 96 -5.90 6.64 -9.30
C PRO A 96 -6.90 5.58 -9.78
N VAL A 97 -7.39 5.68 -11.02
CA VAL A 97 -8.34 4.72 -11.60
C VAL A 97 -7.64 3.40 -11.97
N GLY A 98 -6.46 3.49 -12.58
CA GLY A 98 -5.69 2.33 -13.03
C GLY A 98 -5.27 1.42 -11.88
N GLY A 99 -4.77 2.01 -10.77
CA GLY A 99 -4.36 1.19 -9.62
C GLY A 99 -5.53 0.58 -8.85
N VAL A 100 -6.71 1.21 -8.84
CA VAL A 100 -7.94 0.62 -8.28
C VAL A 100 -8.40 -0.57 -9.12
N LEU A 101 -8.45 -0.43 -10.45
CA LEU A 101 -8.83 -1.52 -11.35
C LEU A 101 -7.88 -2.71 -11.23
N PHE A 102 -6.56 -2.47 -11.21
CA PHE A 102 -5.56 -3.52 -11.04
C PHE A 102 -5.71 -4.25 -9.69
N ALA A 103 -5.87 -3.50 -8.60
CA ALA A 103 -6.06 -4.11 -7.29
C ALA A 103 -7.38 -4.89 -7.20
N LEU A 104 -8.47 -4.38 -7.78
CA LEU A 104 -9.75 -5.09 -7.84
C LEU A 104 -9.65 -6.36 -8.68
N GLU A 105 -8.95 -6.35 -9.81
CA GLU A 105 -8.71 -7.54 -10.63
C GLU A 105 -7.96 -8.63 -9.86
N LYS A 106 -7.02 -8.28 -8.99
CA LYS A 106 -6.22 -9.28 -8.25
C LYS A 106 -6.87 -9.72 -6.93
N VAL A 107 -7.64 -8.85 -6.27
CA VAL A 107 -8.10 -9.03 -4.87
C VAL A 107 -9.61 -9.27 -4.78
N ALA A 108 -10.44 -8.64 -5.62
CA ALA A 108 -11.88 -8.75 -5.55
C ALA A 108 -12.41 -9.86 -6.47
N THR A 109 -13.06 -10.87 -5.89
CA THR A 109 -13.81 -11.89 -6.65
C THR A 109 -15.18 -11.39 -7.11
N TRP A 110 -15.68 -10.29 -6.54
CA TRP A 110 -16.98 -9.70 -6.84
C TRP A 110 -16.87 -8.18 -6.85
N TRP A 111 -17.33 -7.54 -7.93
CA TRP A 111 -17.43 -6.09 -8.03
C TRP A 111 -18.56 -5.58 -7.13
N ARG A 112 -18.20 -4.80 -6.11
CA ARG A 112 -19.15 -4.06 -5.26
C ARG A 112 -18.98 -2.58 -5.53
N SER A 113 -20.02 -1.91 -6.03
CA SER A 113 -20.00 -0.47 -6.31
C SER A 113 -19.64 0.36 -5.07
N ALA A 114 -20.08 -0.08 -3.89
CA ALA A 114 -19.73 0.56 -2.61
C ALA A 114 -18.23 0.47 -2.27
N LEU A 115 -17.56 -0.64 -2.61
CA LEU A 115 -16.13 -0.79 -2.38
C LEU A 115 -15.33 0.04 -3.39
N LEU A 116 -15.77 0.06 -4.65
CA LEU A 116 -15.13 0.83 -5.72
C LEU A 116 -15.11 2.33 -5.37
N TRP A 117 -16.23 2.88 -4.90
CA TRP A 117 -16.29 4.28 -4.50
C TRP A 117 -15.35 4.59 -3.32
N ARG A 118 -15.30 3.70 -2.32
CA ARG A 118 -14.41 3.83 -1.16
C ARG A 118 -12.93 3.78 -1.55
N THR A 119 -12.54 2.83 -2.39
CA THR A 119 -11.15 2.70 -2.86
C THR A 119 -10.77 3.88 -3.76
N PHE A 120 -11.66 4.33 -4.64
CA PHE A 120 -11.42 5.47 -5.52
C PHE A 120 -11.18 6.78 -4.76
N PHE A 121 -11.99 7.07 -3.74
CA PHE A 121 -11.77 8.25 -2.90
C PHE A 121 -10.44 8.14 -2.16
N ASN A 122 -10.14 6.98 -1.58
CA ASN A 122 -8.87 6.72 -0.90
C ASN A 122 -7.65 6.94 -1.83
N THR A 123 -7.65 6.35 -3.02
CA THR A 123 -6.51 6.47 -3.95
C THR A 123 -6.36 7.88 -4.50
N THR A 124 -7.46 8.59 -4.72
CA THR A 124 -7.43 10.00 -5.13
C THR A 124 -6.78 10.87 -4.05
N VAL A 125 -7.16 10.71 -2.79
CA VAL A 125 -6.54 11.42 -1.66
C VAL A 125 -5.04 11.12 -1.59
N VAL A 126 -4.66 9.85 -1.71
CA VAL A 126 -3.24 9.43 -1.69
C VAL A 126 -2.44 10.09 -2.82
N VAL A 127 -2.97 10.11 -4.04
CA VAL A 127 -2.30 10.73 -5.20
C VAL A 127 -2.17 12.25 -5.02
N VAL A 128 -3.20 12.93 -4.51
CA VAL A 128 -3.15 14.37 -4.22
C VAL A 128 -2.10 14.69 -3.16
N VAL A 129 -2.08 13.93 -2.05
CA VAL A 129 -1.10 14.11 -0.96
C VAL A 129 0.31 13.84 -1.46
N LEU A 130 0.52 12.77 -2.23
CA LEU A 130 1.81 12.45 -2.82
C LEU A 130 2.26 13.53 -3.82
N GLY A 131 1.36 14.02 -4.65
CA GLY A 131 1.62 15.11 -5.59
C GLY A 131 2.04 16.39 -4.87
N ALA A 132 1.28 16.80 -3.85
CA ALA A 132 1.60 17.96 -3.03
C ALA A 132 2.95 17.81 -2.33
N PHE A 133 3.24 16.63 -1.79
CA PHE A 133 4.53 16.34 -1.17
C PHE A 133 5.67 16.49 -2.19
N MET A 134 5.57 15.86 -3.36
CA MET A 134 6.60 15.93 -4.40
C MET A 134 6.87 17.37 -4.87
N GLU A 135 5.84 18.20 -5.02
CA GLU A 135 6.01 19.61 -5.35
C GLU A 135 6.77 20.37 -4.24
N ILE A 136 6.45 20.13 -2.96
CA ILE A 136 7.18 20.73 -1.84
C ILE A 136 8.66 20.34 -1.84
N TRP A 137 8.97 19.06 -2.07
CA TRP A 137 10.36 18.59 -2.16
C TRP A 137 11.11 19.20 -3.34
N LYS A 138 10.45 19.29 -4.49
CA LYS A 138 11.03 19.91 -5.69
C LYS A 138 11.32 21.39 -5.44
N LEU A 139 10.41 22.11 -4.80
CA LEU A 139 10.62 23.51 -4.43
C LEU A 139 11.76 23.68 -3.43
N ARG A 140 11.89 22.77 -2.45
CA ARG A 140 13.01 22.77 -1.50
C ARG A 140 14.35 22.52 -2.21
N ALA A 141 14.41 21.53 -3.10
CA ALA A 141 15.61 21.21 -3.86
C ALA A 141 16.04 22.34 -4.81
N ILE A 142 15.09 23.04 -5.44
CA ILE A 142 15.38 24.21 -6.28
C ILE A 142 15.88 25.38 -5.44
N ARG A 143 15.32 25.57 -4.24
CA ARG A 143 15.77 26.62 -3.32
C ARG A 143 17.19 26.37 -2.83
N GLU A 144 17.53 25.14 -2.47
CA GLU A 144 18.90 24.75 -2.09
C GLU A 144 19.89 25.04 -3.23
N ARG A 145 19.60 24.58 -4.46
CA ARG A 145 20.46 24.84 -5.62
C ARG A 145 20.62 26.32 -5.97
N ARG A 146 19.64 27.17 -5.67
CA ARG A 146 19.78 28.63 -5.88
C ARG A 146 20.74 29.26 -4.87
N VAL A 147 20.88 28.70 -3.67
CA VAL A 147 21.78 29.21 -2.63
C VAL A 147 23.23 28.81 -2.93
N ASP A 148 23.49 27.63 -3.50
CA ASP A 148 24.84 27.19 -3.87
C ASP A 148 25.49 27.98 -5.04
N HIS A 149 24.70 28.81 -5.73
CA HIS A 149 25.12 29.62 -6.88
C HIS A 149 25.31 31.11 -6.55
N VAL A 150 25.22 31.51 -5.28
CA VAL A 150 25.51 32.86 -4.76
C VAL A 150 26.71 32.79 -3.83
#